data_AF-A0A4U9U5G9-F1
#
_entry.id   AF-A0A4U9U5G9-F1
#
_cell.length_a   1.000
_cell.length_b   1.000
_cell.length_c   1.000
_cell.angle_alpha   90.00
_cell.angle_beta   90.00
_cell.angle_gamma   90.00
#
_symmetry.space_group_name_H-M   'P 1'
#
loop_
_entity.id
_entity.type
_entity.pdbx_description
1 polymer ?
#
loop_
_entity_poly.entity_id
_entity_poly.type
_entity_poly.pdbx_seq_one_letter_code
_entity_poly.pdbx_strand_id
1 'polypeptide(L)'
;MLALLLALPMLTFIGMISGIFGGMVVCALTLDISPTMFLTITQSSGGFQNFLVGMSKAPVFAFLIAIIGCLEGFKVSGSAESVGHIPPASVVHSIFVVILLDAVAALFFMEMGV
;
A
#
# COMPACT_ATOMS: atom_id res chain seq x y z
N MET A 1 -8.34 -14.86 4.66
CA MET A 1 -7.80 -14.65 3.29
C MET A 1 -8.71 -13.78 2.42
N LEU A 2 -9.93 -14.20 2.08
CA LEU A 2 -10.79 -13.49 1.12
C LEU A 2 -11.18 -12.07 1.54
N ALA A 3 -11.46 -11.86 2.84
CA ALA A 3 -11.72 -10.54 3.39
C ALA A 3 -10.51 -9.59 3.25
N LEU A 4 -9.29 -10.08 3.45
CA LEU A 4 -8.06 -9.29 3.37
C LEU A 4 -7.72 -8.92 1.91
N LEU A 5 -7.99 -9.84 0.98
CA LEU A 5 -7.84 -9.64 -0.46
C LEU A 5 -8.77 -8.54 -1.00
N LEU A 6 -9.93 -8.35 -0.40
CA LEU A 6 -10.91 -7.32 -0.81
C LEU A 6 -10.72 -6.01 -0.03
N ALA A 7 -10.43 -6.10 1.27
CA ALA A 7 -10.27 -4.95 2.14
C ALA A 7 -9.03 -4.11 1.79
N LEU A 8 -7.91 -4.74 1.45
CA LEU A 8 -6.68 -4.01 1.16
C LEU A 8 -6.76 -3.17 -0.12
N PRO A 9 -7.25 -3.67 -1.28
CA PRO A 9 -7.46 -2.83 -2.45
C PRO A 9 -8.41 -1.65 -2.20
N MET A 10 -9.49 -1.87 -1.43
CA MET A 10 -10.39 -0.77 -1.03
C MET A 10 -9.68 0.24 -0.15
N LEU A 11 -8.88 -0.21 0.82
CA LEU A 11 -8.12 0.66 1.70
C LEU A 11 -7.05 1.44 0.93
N THR A 12 -6.36 0.81 -0.02
CA THR A 12 -5.40 1.48 -0.90
C THR A 12 -6.09 2.54 -1.76
N PHE A 13 -7.28 2.25 -2.29
CA PHE A 13 -8.05 3.22 -3.05
C PHE A 13 -8.42 4.47 -2.22
N ILE A 14 -8.96 4.26 -1.02
CA ILE A 14 -9.28 5.36 -0.08
C ILE A 14 -8.00 6.11 0.31
N GLY A 15 -6.91 5.40 0.57
CA GLY A 15 -5.60 5.96 0.86
C GLY A 15 -5.09 6.86 -0.26
N MET A 16 -5.16 6.43 -1.51
CA MET A 16 -4.75 7.23 -2.67
C MET A 16 -5.59 8.52 -2.79
N ILE A 17 -6.91 8.43 -2.65
CA ILE A 17 -7.78 9.63 -2.69
C ILE A 17 -7.42 10.59 -1.55
N SER A 18 -7.25 10.06 -0.33
CA SER A 18 -6.86 10.87 0.82
C SER A 18 -5.49 11.53 0.64
N GLY A 19 -4.54 10.83 0.01
CA GLY A 19 -3.21 11.36 -0.31
C GLY A 19 -3.25 12.47 -1.36
N ILE A 20 -4.03 12.32 -2.43
CA ILE A 20 -4.23 13.36 -3.45
C ILE A 20 -4.88 14.60 -2.82
N PHE A 21 -5.92 14.41 -1.99
CA PHE A 21 -6.59 15.51 -1.32
C PHE A 21 -5.68 16.22 -0.31
N GLY A 22 -4.94 15.46 0.50
CA GLY A 22 -3.96 16.02 1.45
C GLY A 22 -2.85 16.78 0.75
N GLY A 23 -2.29 16.23 -0.34
CA GLY A 23 -1.29 16.91 -1.17
C GLY A 23 -1.81 18.21 -1.77
N MET A 24 -3.04 18.20 -2.27
CA MET A 24 -3.71 19.40 -2.81
C MET A 24 -3.88 20.49 -1.74
N VAL A 25 -4.36 20.12 -0.55
CA VAL A 25 -4.54 21.07 0.57
C VAL A 25 -3.20 21.66 1.02
N VAL A 26 -2.17 20.83 1.16
CA VAL A 26 -0.83 21.30 1.54
C VAL A 26 -0.27 22.24 0.48
N CYS A 27 -0.31 21.88 -0.80
CA CYS A 27 0.16 22.74 -1.89
C CYS A 27 -0.58 24.08 -1.97
N ALA A 28 -1.89 24.08 -1.70
CA ALA A 28 -2.69 25.31 -1.67
C ALA A 28 -2.31 26.22 -0.49
N LEU A 29 -2.02 25.65 0.68
CA LEU A 29 -1.73 26.42 1.90
C LEU A 29 -0.26 26.86 2.03
N THR A 30 0.69 26.07 1.52
CA THR A 30 2.13 26.33 1.71
C THR A 30 2.79 26.93 0.48
N LEU A 31 2.31 26.60 -0.71
CA LEU A 31 2.93 26.96 -1.99
C LEU A 31 2.06 27.91 -2.84
N ASP A 32 0.87 28.30 -2.37
CA ASP A 32 -0.09 29.17 -3.09
C ASP A 32 -0.45 28.64 -4.50
N ILE A 33 -0.37 27.31 -4.69
CA ILE A 33 -0.70 26.65 -5.95
C ILE A 33 -2.20 26.42 -6.01
N SER A 34 -2.83 26.86 -7.11
CA SER A 34 -4.25 26.60 -7.32
C SER A 34 -4.55 25.10 -7.49
N PRO A 35 -5.70 24.60 -7.00
CA PRO A 35 -6.08 23.18 -7.16
C PRO A 35 -6.08 22.70 -8.62
N THR A 36 -6.40 23.60 -9.56
CA THR A 36 -6.39 23.33 -11.00
C THR A 36 -4.98 23.11 -11.54
N MET A 37 -4.01 23.89 -11.07
CA MET A 37 -2.60 23.73 -11.43
C MET A 37 -2.02 22.43 -10.85
N PHE A 38 -2.36 22.08 -9.61
CA PHE A 38 -1.98 20.80 -8.99
C PHE A 38 -2.45 19.59 -9.81
N LEU A 39 -3.73 19.58 -10.20
CA LEU A 39 -4.30 18.52 -11.06
C LEU A 39 -3.61 18.45 -12.42
N THR A 40 -3.32 19.61 -13.03
CA THR A 40 -2.64 19.67 -14.33
C THR A 40 -1.23 19.08 -14.27
N ILE A 41 -0.46 19.42 -13.24
CA ILE A 41 0.90 18.88 -13.04
C ILE A 41 0.83 17.36 -12.81
N THR A 42 -0.07 16.93 -11.93
CA THR A 42 -0.28 15.51 -11.60
C THR A 42 -0.68 14.70 -12.84
N GLN A 43 -1.53 15.24 -13.70
CA GLN A 43 -1.93 14.59 -14.96
C GLN A 43 -0.78 14.58 -15.99
N SER A 44 0.01 15.65 -16.08
CA SER A 44 1.15 15.72 -17.02
C SER A 44 2.27 14.75 -16.66
N SER A 45 2.44 14.43 -15.38
CA SER A 45 3.43 13.46 -14.87
C SER A 45 2.95 12.01 -14.92
N GLY A 46 2.05 11.67 -15.85
CA GLY A 46 1.55 10.29 -16.00
C GLY A 46 0.64 9.82 -14.85
N GLY A 47 -0.11 10.72 -14.21
CA GLY A 47 -0.94 10.41 -13.03
C GLY A 47 -1.86 9.19 -13.19
N PHE A 48 -2.40 8.92 -14.38
CA PHE A 48 -3.23 7.73 -14.64
C PHE A 48 -2.43 6.43 -14.64
N GLN A 49 -1.24 6.43 -15.24
CA GLN A 49 -0.35 5.25 -15.26
C GLN A 49 0.17 4.97 -13.85
N ASN A 50 0.62 6.00 -13.13
CA ASN A 50 1.06 5.89 -11.74
C ASN A 50 -0.04 5.35 -10.82
N PHE A 51 -1.28 5.80 -11.01
CA PHE A 51 -2.42 5.29 -10.27
C PHE A 51 -2.70 3.82 -10.55
N LEU A 52 -2.69 3.41 -11.83
CA LEU A 52 -2.90 2.02 -12.22
C LEU A 52 -1.78 1.09 -11.71
N VAL A 53 -0.53 1.54 -11.78
CA VAL A 53 0.62 0.80 -11.25
C VAL A 53 0.47 0.60 -9.74
N GLY A 54 0.16 1.67 -8.98
CA GLY A 54 -0.09 1.57 -7.55
C GLY A 54 -1.25 0.63 -7.19
N MET A 55 -2.36 0.71 -7.94
CA MET A 55 -3.53 -0.13 -7.70
C MET A 55 -3.28 -1.61 -8.08
N SER A 56 -2.45 -1.87 -9.09
CA SER A 56 -2.07 -3.24 -9.49
C SER A 56 -1.23 -3.98 -8.44
N LYS A 57 -0.43 -3.25 -7.65
CA LYS A 57 0.39 -3.82 -6.56
C LYS A 57 -0.46 -4.21 -5.34
N ALA A 58 -1.54 -3.46 -5.07
CA ALA A 58 -2.39 -3.66 -3.90
C ALA A 58 -2.91 -5.10 -3.69
N PRO A 59 -3.48 -5.81 -4.70
CA PRO A 59 -3.92 -7.20 -4.53
C PRO A 59 -2.75 -8.18 -4.29
N VAL A 60 -1.58 -7.92 -4.87
CA VAL A 60 -0.38 -8.76 -4.68
C VAL A 60 0.10 -8.67 -3.23
N PHE A 61 0.19 -7.45 -2.69
CA PHE A 61 0.53 -7.25 -1.28
C PHE A 61 -0.54 -7.83 -0.36
N ALA A 62 -1.82 -7.70 -0.72
CA ALA A 62 -2.90 -8.26 0.06
C ALA A 62 -2.85 -9.77 0.18
N PHE A 63 -2.51 -10.45 -0.91
CA PHE A 63 -2.32 -11.88 -0.93
C PHE A 63 -1.15 -12.31 -0.03
N LEU A 64 -0.01 -11.63 -0.12
CA LEU A 64 1.17 -11.95 0.69
C LEU A 64 0.95 -11.73 2.18
N ILE A 65 0.38 -10.58 2.57
CA ILE A 65 0.04 -10.29 3.97
C ILE A 65 -0.95 -11.34 4.50
N ALA A 66 -1.92 -11.75 3.69
CA ALA A 66 -2.87 -12.79 4.09
C ALA A 66 -2.22 -14.16 4.29
N ILE A 67 -1.28 -14.56 3.43
CA ILE A 67 -0.53 -15.82 3.58
C ILE A 67 0.33 -15.80 4.84
N ILE A 68 1.16 -14.76 5.01
CA ILE A 68 2.10 -14.66 6.13
C ILE A 68 1.32 -14.59 7.45
N GLY A 69 0.26 -13.79 7.49
CA GLY A 69 -0.64 -13.68 8.63
C GLY A 69 -1.34 -14.99 8.98
N CYS A 70 -1.86 -15.74 7.98
CA CYS A 70 -2.46 -17.04 8.22
C CYS A 70 -1.43 -18.09 8.67
N LEU A 71 -0.24 -18.12 8.06
CA LEU A 71 0.80 -19.09 8.40
C LEU A 71 1.33 -18.89 9.82
N GLU A 72 1.62 -17.66 10.20
CA GLU A 72 2.05 -17.35 11.56
C GLU A 72 0.91 -17.55 12.57
N GLY A 73 -0.34 -17.27 12.19
CA GLY A 73 -1.51 -17.60 13.00
C GLY A 73 -1.67 -19.10 13.27
N PHE A 74 -1.37 -19.97 12.28
CA PHE A 74 -1.40 -21.42 12.46
C PHE A 74 -0.20 -21.97 13.26
N LYS A 75 0.93 -21.25 13.28
CA LYS A 75 2.10 -21.63 14.10
C LYS A 75 1.88 -21.38 15.60
N VAL A 76 0.95 -20.50 15.97
CA VAL A 76 0.61 -20.30 17.38
C VAL A 76 -0.21 -21.50 17.87
N SER A 77 0.47 -22.47 18.46
CA SER A 77 -0.18 -23.56 19.21
C SER A 77 -0.43 -23.10 20.64
N GLY A 78 -1.63 -22.58 20.90
CA GLY A 78 -2.07 -22.14 22.24
C GLY A 78 -3.29 -21.24 22.16
N SER A 79 -4.10 -21.21 23.21
CA SER A 79 -5.28 -20.34 23.34
C SER A 79 -5.01 -18.90 22.88
N ALA A 80 -6.06 -18.19 22.44
CA ALA A 80 -6.02 -16.81 21.94
C ALA A 80 -5.21 -15.83 22.82
N GLU A 81 -5.04 -16.13 24.11
CA GLU A 81 -4.22 -15.41 25.08
C GLU A 81 -2.69 -15.46 24.80
N SER A 82 -2.20 -16.55 24.21
CA SER A 82 -0.78 -16.73 23.85
C SER A 82 -0.35 -15.92 22.62
N VAL A 83 -1.30 -15.50 21.78
CA VAL A 83 -1.06 -14.69 20.57
C VAL A 83 -0.59 -13.28 20.91
N GLY A 84 -0.99 -12.73 22.07
CA GLY A 84 -0.60 -11.39 22.52
C GLY A 84 0.70 -11.34 23.33
N HIS A 85 1.16 -12.47 23.88
CA HIS A 85 2.35 -12.55 24.73
C HIS A 85 3.64 -12.83 23.95
N ILE A 86 3.54 -13.39 22.75
CA ILE A 86 4.67 -13.64 21.85
C ILE A 86 4.86 -12.38 20.99
N PRO A 87 6.09 -11.82 20.84
CA PRO A 87 6.32 -10.64 20.00
C PRO A 87 5.74 -10.87 18.59
N PRO A 88 5.21 -9.83 17.92
CA PRO A 88 4.47 -9.98 16.67
C PRO A 88 5.42 -10.23 15.49
N ALA A 89 6.10 -11.37 15.51
CA ALA A 89 6.98 -11.85 14.45
C ALA A 89 6.21 -11.91 13.12
N SER A 90 4.91 -12.21 13.17
CA SER A 90 3.97 -12.13 12.04
C SER A 90 3.96 -10.75 11.36
N VAL A 91 3.89 -9.67 12.14
CA VAL A 91 3.81 -8.31 11.61
C VAL A 91 5.16 -7.90 11.01
N VAL A 92 6.26 -8.17 11.72
CA VAL A 92 7.62 -7.85 11.23
C VAL A 92 7.92 -8.57 9.93
N HIS A 93 7.63 -9.87 9.86
CA HIS A 93 7.91 -10.67 8.67
C HIS A 93 7.03 -10.24 7.48
N SER A 94 5.75 -9.94 7.73
CA SER A 94 4.85 -9.40 6.71
C SER A 94 5.34 -8.06 6.15
N ILE A 95 5.71 -7.11 7.03
CA ILE A 95 6.20 -5.79 6.61
C ILE A 95 7.50 -5.94 5.82
N PHE A 96 8.44 -6.77 6.27
CA PHE A 96 9.71 -6.98 5.58
C PHE A 96 9.53 -7.50 4.15
N VAL A 97 8.69 -8.52 3.97
CA VAL A 97 8.40 -9.09 2.64
C VAL A 97 7.70 -8.07 1.74
N VAL A 98 6.76 -7.30 2.27
CA VAL A 98 6.04 -6.26 1.51
C VAL A 98 7.00 -5.17 1.04
N ILE A 99 7.87 -4.66 1.92
CA ILE A 99 8.86 -3.62 1.56
C ILE A 99 9.83 -4.14 0.50
N LEU A 100 10.34 -5.37 0.67
CA LEU A 100 11.27 -5.96 -0.29
C LEU A 100 10.62 -6.14 -1.66
N LEU A 101 9.38 -6.66 -1.70
CA LEU A 101 8.67 -6.85 -2.95
C LEU A 101 8.32 -5.51 -3.62
N ASP A 102 7.93 -4.50 -2.84
CA ASP A 102 7.67 -3.17 -3.39
C ASP A 102 8.92 -2.54 -4.00
N ALA A 103 10.09 -2.68 -3.35
CA ALA A 103 11.36 -2.21 -3.89
C ALA A 103 11.72 -2.89 -5.22
N VAL A 104 11.55 -4.22 -5.31
CA VAL A 104 11.76 -4.97 -6.55
C VAL A 104 10.78 -4.52 -7.63
N ALA A 105 9.50 -4.36 -7.29
CA ALA A 105 8.49 -3.90 -8.22
C ALA A 105 8.79 -2.47 -8.71
N ALA A 106 9.21 -1.57 -7.81
CA ALA A 106 9.60 -0.21 -8.15
C ALA A 106 10.79 -0.19 -9.13
N LEU A 107 11.84 -0.99 -8.88
CA LEU A 107 12.97 -1.11 -9.80
C LEU A 107 12.52 -1.59 -11.19
N PHE A 108 11.62 -2.56 -11.24
CA PHE A 108 11.07 -3.08 -12.48
C PHE A 108 10.23 -2.04 -13.25
N PHE A 109 9.39 -1.27 -12.57
CA PHE A 109 8.59 -0.22 -13.21
C PHE A 109 9.48 0.94 -13.72
N MET A 110 10.50 1.33 -12.95
CA MET A 110 11.48 2.35 -13.39
C MET A 110 12.20 1.93 -14.68
N GLU A 111 12.62 0.66 -14.81
CA GLU A 111 13.24 0.13 -16.04
C GLU A 111 12.26 0.09 -17.23
N MET A 112 10.96 -0.03 -16.98
CA MET A 112 9.91 0.06 -18.02
C MET A 112 9.59 1.49 -18.43
N GLY A 113 10.22 2.50 -17.83
CA GLY A 113 9.97 3.91 -18.10
C GLY A 113 8.63 4.41 -17.57
N VAL A 114 8.11 3.77 -16.52
CA VAL A 114 6.88 4.17 -15.80
C VAL A 114 7.21 4.58 -14.37
#